data_AF-A0A843DSM1-F1
#
_entry.id   AF-A0A843DSM1-F1
#
_cell.length_a   1.000
_cell.length_b   1.000
_cell.length_c   1.000
_cell.angle_alpha   90.00
_cell.angle_beta   90.00
_cell.angle_gamma   90.00
#
_symmetry.space_group_name_H-M   'P 1'
#
loop_
_entity.id
_entity.type
_entity.pdbx_description
1 polymer ?
#
loop_
_entity_poly.entity_id
_entity_poly.type
_entity_poly.pdbx_seq_one_letter_code
_entity_poly.pdbx_strand_id
1 'polypeptide(L)'
;AFTLYSGAESPVSFDARVVPIDRGQLSAYLAWRQAEAWRNHINGYCQKLLTDSGLSATQAQRKLDGMNAGALHELAFSQGINLGTTPAWQRRGIAVYRGTVEKMGYNPKTGESAPVTRNVSVIDRDLPLFKTPAGQKWVAEKILLPTDI
;
A
#
# COMPACT_ATOMS: atom_id res chain seq x y z
N ALA A 1 0.59 19.03 -1.92
CA ALA A 1 0.42 18.12 -0.77
C ALA A 1 1.74 17.45 -0.38
N PHE A 2 2.33 16.60 -1.23
CA PHE A 2 3.56 15.87 -0.88
C PHE A 2 4.73 16.77 -0.48
N THR A 3 5.06 17.81 -1.25
CA THR A 3 6.14 18.77 -0.93
C THR A 3 6.02 19.36 0.48
N LEU A 4 4.81 19.73 0.90
CA LEU A 4 4.55 20.25 2.25
C LEU A 4 4.76 19.18 3.33
N TYR A 5 4.35 17.94 3.04
CA TYR A 5 4.50 16.83 3.97
C TYR A 5 5.96 16.37 4.09
N SER A 6 6.69 16.30 2.98
CA SER A 6 8.07 15.79 2.93
C SER A 6 9.13 16.83 3.30
N GLY A 7 8.78 18.12 3.29
CA GLY A 7 9.75 19.21 3.47
C GLY A 7 10.73 19.33 2.29
N ALA A 8 10.36 18.87 1.10
CA ALA A 8 11.25 18.93 -0.06
C ALA A 8 11.53 20.40 -0.46
N GLU A 9 12.82 20.75 -0.52
CA GLU A 9 13.29 22.10 -0.89
C GLU A 9 13.26 22.35 -2.40
N SER A 10 13.28 21.26 -3.19
CA SER A 10 13.18 21.29 -4.65
C SER A 10 11.80 20.80 -5.13
N PRO A 11 11.28 21.33 -6.25
CA PRO A 11 10.03 20.86 -6.83
C PRO A 11 10.07 19.36 -7.13
N VAL A 12 8.97 18.67 -6.79
CA VAL A 12 8.77 17.24 -7.05
C VAL A 12 7.56 17.10 -7.96
N SER A 13 7.62 16.21 -8.95
CA SER A 13 6.52 15.91 -9.87
C SER A 13 6.08 14.45 -9.76
N PHE A 14 4.82 14.20 -10.08
CA PHE A 14 4.24 12.86 -10.19
C PHE A 14 3.61 12.73 -11.58
N ASP A 15 3.78 11.57 -12.23
CA ASP A 15 2.99 11.24 -13.41
C ASP A 15 1.56 10.86 -12.99
N ALA A 16 0.62 11.00 -13.93
CA ALA A 16 -0.75 10.57 -13.72
C ALA A 16 -1.29 9.96 -15.00
N ARG A 17 -2.13 8.95 -14.86
CA ARG A 17 -2.86 8.32 -15.96
C ARG A 17 -4.26 7.91 -15.50
N VAL A 18 -5.21 7.98 -16.43
CA VAL A 18 -6.55 7.43 -16.22
C VAL A 18 -6.56 5.99 -16.72
N VAL A 19 -7.03 5.07 -15.89
CA VAL A 19 -7.24 3.66 -16.27
C VAL A 19 -8.74 3.39 -16.22
N PRO A 20 -9.44 3.33 -17.37
CA PRO A 20 -10.86 2.99 -17.39
C PRO A 20 -11.01 1.51 -17.00
N ILE A 21 -11.85 1.25 -16.00
CA ILE A 21 -12.12 -0.09 -15.49
C ILE A 21 -13.60 -0.22 -15.18
N ASP A 22 -14.19 -1.36 -15.51
CA ASP A 22 -15.55 -1.67 -15.07
C ASP A 22 -15.55 -1.99 -13.57
N ARG A 23 -16.69 -1.75 -12.91
CA ARG A 23 -16.83 -2.03 -11.47
C ARG A 23 -16.49 -3.47 -11.11
N GLY A 24 -16.86 -4.43 -11.97
CA GLY A 24 -16.53 -5.85 -11.80
C GLY A 24 -15.04 -6.18 -11.97
N GLN A 25 -14.27 -5.32 -12.63
CA GLN A 25 -12.83 -5.51 -12.86
C GLN A 25 -11.96 -4.86 -11.78
N LEU A 26 -12.53 -4.01 -10.92
CA LEU A 26 -11.76 -3.26 -9.91
C LEU A 26 -10.93 -4.19 -9.01
N SER A 27 -11.51 -5.28 -8.51
CA SER A 27 -10.78 -6.18 -7.63
C SER A 27 -9.62 -6.89 -8.32
N ALA A 28 -9.78 -7.24 -9.60
CA ALA A 28 -8.71 -7.82 -10.40
C ALA A 28 -7.59 -6.79 -10.65
N TYR A 29 -7.97 -5.55 -10.95
CA TYR A 29 -7.03 -4.43 -11.09
C TYR A 29 -6.23 -4.19 -9.80
N LEU A 30 -6.91 -4.11 -8.64
CA LEU A 30 -6.24 -3.93 -7.35
C LEU A 30 -5.33 -5.10 -6.99
N ALA A 31 -5.73 -6.34 -7.28
CA ALA A 31 -4.87 -7.50 -7.11
C ALA A 31 -3.61 -7.44 -7.99
N TRP A 32 -3.73 -6.95 -9.22
CA TRP A 32 -2.59 -6.72 -10.10
C TRP A 32 -1.65 -5.63 -9.56
N ARG A 33 -2.18 -4.50 -9.08
CA ARG A 33 -1.39 -3.45 -8.39
C ARG A 33 -0.69 -3.98 -7.14
N GLN A 34 -1.34 -4.85 -6.37
CA GLN A 34 -0.73 -5.48 -5.19
C GLN A 34 0.39 -6.47 -5.58
N ALA A 35 0.25 -7.18 -6.70
CA ALA A 35 1.32 -8.03 -7.24
C ALA A 35 2.53 -7.21 -7.70
N GLU A 36 2.32 -6.01 -8.24
CA GLU A 36 3.40 -5.05 -8.51
C GLU A 36 4.08 -4.56 -7.23
N ALA A 37 3.31 -4.22 -6.20
CA ALA A 37 3.87 -3.84 -4.90
C ALA A 37 4.79 -4.93 -4.35
N TRP A 38 4.40 -6.21 -4.49
CA TRP A 38 5.25 -7.34 -4.10
C TRP A 38 6.56 -7.42 -4.90
N ARG A 39 6.52 -7.24 -6.22
CA ARG A 39 7.74 -7.21 -7.05
C ARG A 39 8.67 -6.05 -6.65
N ASN A 40 8.10 -4.87 -6.46
CA ASN A 40 8.85 -3.68 -6.04
C ASN A 40 9.43 -3.85 -4.64
N HIS A 41 8.69 -4.49 -3.73
CA HIS A 41 9.17 -4.83 -2.38
C HIS A 41 10.42 -5.71 -2.43
N ILE A 42 10.37 -6.83 -3.15
CA ILE A 42 11.50 -7.75 -3.27
C ILE A 42 12.72 -7.02 -3.87
N ASN A 43 12.53 -6.36 -5.01
CA ASN A 43 13.62 -5.68 -5.72
C ASN A 43 14.23 -4.56 -4.87
N GLY A 44 13.40 -3.74 -4.24
CA GLY A 44 13.86 -2.64 -3.38
C GLY A 44 14.66 -3.12 -2.18
N TYR A 45 14.22 -4.22 -1.54
CA TYR A 45 14.98 -4.83 -0.45
C TYR A 45 16.32 -5.37 -0.91
N CYS A 46 16.34 -6.16 -1.98
CA CYS A 46 17.57 -6.74 -2.51
C CYS A 46 18.56 -5.66 -2.97
N GLN A 47 18.06 -4.59 -3.60
CA GLN A 47 18.90 -3.44 -3.99
C GLN A 47 19.48 -2.73 -2.77
N LYS A 48 18.66 -2.50 -1.73
CA LYS A 48 19.12 -1.88 -0.48
C LYS A 48 20.19 -2.73 0.20
N LEU A 49 19.97 -4.04 0.30
CA LEU A 49 20.94 -4.98 0.88
C LEU A 49 22.27 -4.99 0.12
N LEU A 50 22.24 -4.97 -1.21
CA LEU A 50 23.46 -4.92 -2.02
C LEU A 50 24.18 -3.57 -1.90
N THR A 51 23.45 -2.47 -1.83
CA THR A 51 24.06 -1.15 -1.65
C THR A 51 24.66 -0.98 -0.25
N ASP A 52 24.00 -1.53 0.77
CA ASP A 52 24.51 -1.56 2.15
C ASP A 52 25.76 -2.45 2.31
N SER A 53 25.93 -3.47 1.45
CA SER A 53 27.16 -4.26 1.39
C SER A 53 28.28 -3.61 0.56
N GLY A 54 28.09 -2.36 0.13
CA GLY A 54 29.13 -1.54 -0.50
C GLY A 54 29.07 -1.48 -2.03
N LEU A 55 28.07 -2.08 -2.68
CA LEU A 55 27.91 -1.94 -4.13
C LEU A 55 27.30 -0.58 -4.47
N SER A 56 27.71 -0.02 -5.62
CA SER A 56 27.00 1.13 -6.18
C SER A 56 25.61 0.73 -6.70
N ALA A 57 24.72 1.72 -6.86
CA ALA A 57 23.38 1.48 -7.39
C ALA A 57 23.39 0.76 -8.77
N THR A 58 24.35 1.10 -9.64
CA THR A 58 24.52 0.47 -10.95
C THR A 58 25.01 -0.98 -10.82
N GLN A 59 25.94 -1.26 -9.90
CA GLN A 59 26.42 -2.62 -9.65
C GLN A 59 25.31 -3.48 -9.06
N ALA A 60 24.53 -2.95 -8.10
CA ALA A 60 23.38 -3.63 -7.54
C ALA A 60 22.35 -3.96 -8.63
N GLN A 61 22.02 -2.99 -9.48
CA GLN A 61 21.07 -3.21 -10.58
C GLN A 61 21.55 -4.31 -11.55
N ARG A 62 22.83 -4.29 -11.96
CA ARG A 62 23.39 -5.33 -12.84
C ARG A 62 23.37 -6.71 -12.21
N LYS A 63 23.56 -6.80 -10.89
CA LYS A 63 23.52 -8.06 -10.17
C LYS A 63 22.09 -8.61 -10.04
N LEU A 64 21.09 -7.73 -9.88
CA LEU A 64 19.68 -8.12 -9.79
C LEU A 64 19.06 -8.43 -11.15
N ASP A 65 19.67 -7.94 -12.24
CA ASP A 65 19.16 -8.14 -13.59
C ASP A 65 19.06 -9.63 -13.95
N GLY A 66 17.91 -10.04 -14.49
CA GLY A 66 17.63 -11.42 -14.82
C GLY A 66 17.39 -12.38 -13.64
N MET A 67 17.50 -11.94 -12.38
CA MET A 67 17.20 -12.80 -11.24
C MET A 67 15.69 -13.08 -11.14
N ASN A 68 15.34 -14.35 -10.98
CA ASN A 68 13.96 -14.74 -10.69
C ASN A 68 13.62 -14.51 -9.21
N ALA A 69 12.34 -14.63 -8.86
CA ALA A 69 11.88 -14.41 -7.49
C ALA A 69 12.58 -15.31 -6.46
N GLY A 70 12.85 -16.59 -6.79
CA GLY A 70 13.55 -17.52 -5.89
C GLY A 70 14.96 -17.05 -5.54
N ALA A 71 15.74 -16.68 -6.56
CA ALA A 71 17.10 -16.15 -6.38
C ALA A 71 17.12 -14.86 -5.55
N LEU A 72 16.13 -13.98 -5.74
CA LEU A 72 15.99 -12.76 -4.93
C LEU A 72 15.67 -13.09 -3.46
N HIS A 73 14.82 -14.08 -3.21
CA HIS A 73 14.52 -14.55 -1.86
C HIS A 73 15.76 -15.14 -1.18
N GLU A 74 16.53 -15.96 -1.89
CA GLU A 74 17.79 -16.53 -1.37
C GLU A 74 18.82 -15.44 -1.07
N LEU A 75 18.95 -14.44 -1.95
CA LEU A 75 19.84 -13.32 -1.74
C LEU A 75 19.49 -12.54 -0.46
N ALA A 76 18.22 -12.20 -0.28
CA ALA A 76 17.77 -11.51 0.93
C ALA A 76 17.98 -12.37 2.19
N PHE A 77 17.66 -13.67 2.10
CA PHE A 77 17.80 -14.61 3.21
C PHE A 77 19.27 -14.81 3.61
N SER A 78 20.18 -14.86 2.64
CA SER A 78 21.63 -14.96 2.90
C SER A 78 22.19 -13.77 3.67
N GLN A 79 21.49 -12.64 3.64
CA GLN A 79 21.79 -11.43 4.41
C GLN A 79 20.90 -11.26 5.64
N GLY A 80 20.23 -12.33 6.08
CA GLY A 80 19.44 -12.35 7.32
C GLY A 80 18.04 -11.76 7.20
N ILE A 81 17.56 -11.44 5.99
CA ILE A 81 16.21 -10.88 5.79
C ILE A 81 15.26 -11.92 5.20
N ASN A 82 14.21 -12.25 5.96
CA ASN A 82 13.08 -13.00 5.44
C ASN A 82 12.02 -12.04 4.88
N LEU A 83 11.97 -11.90 3.55
CA LEU A 83 11.00 -11.04 2.86
C LEU A 83 9.53 -11.43 3.13
N GLY A 84 9.25 -12.67 3.57
CA GLY A 84 7.91 -13.12 3.91
C GLY A 84 7.39 -12.56 5.25
N THR A 85 8.29 -12.11 6.13
CA THR A 85 7.98 -11.65 7.49
C THR A 85 8.13 -10.13 7.67
N THR A 86 8.51 -9.41 6.62
CA THR A 86 8.53 -7.95 6.65
C THR A 86 7.12 -7.36 6.87
N PRO A 87 7.01 -6.14 7.41
CA PRO A 87 5.72 -5.49 7.66
C PRO A 87 4.76 -5.55 6.46
N ALA A 88 3.48 -5.84 6.72
CA ALA A 88 2.49 -6.05 5.66
C ALA A 88 2.40 -4.87 4.68
N TRP A 89 2.42 -3.63 5.17
CA TRP A 89 2.37 -2.43 4.34
C TRP A 89 3.51 -2.33 3.32
N GLN A 90 4.68 -2.89 3.62
CA GLN A 90 5.81 -2.90 2.68
C GLN A 90 5.60 -3.91 1.55
N ARG A 91 4.95 -5.05 1.86
CA ARG A 91 4.72 -6.16 0.92
C ARG A 91 3.46 -5.98 0.08
N ARG A 92 2.44 -5.35 0.67
CA ARG A 92 1.05 -5.32 0.18
C ARG A 92 0.54 -3.91 -0.10
N GLY A 93 1.29 -2.87 0.27
CA GLY A 93 0.87 -1.48 0.16
C GLY A 93 -0.05 -1.04 1.31
N ILE A 94 -0.61 0.16 1.14
CA ILE A 94 -1.53 0.81 2.09
C ILE A 94 -2.79 1.17 1.30
N ALA A 95 -3.96 1.05 1.94
CA ALA A 95 -5.21 1.54 1.38
C ALA A 95 -5.71 2.74 2.18
N VAL A 96 -6.19 3.75 1.46
CA VAL A 96 -6.88 4.91 2.05
C VAL A 96 -8.29 4.95 1.50
N TYR A 97 -9.28 4.89 2.37
CA TYR A 97 -10.69 4.87 1.99
C TYR A 97 -11.54 5.66 3.00
N ARG A 98 -12.77 6.00 2.60
CA ARG A 98 -13.73 6.63 3.51
C ARG A 98 -14.42 5.56 4.35
N GLY A 99 -14.39 5.73 5.67
CA GLY A 99 -15.14 4.94 6.62
C GLY A 99 -16.01 5.81 7.51
N THR A 100 -16.83 5.17 8.34
CA THR A 100 -17.63 5.82 9.38
C THR A 100 -17.13 5.39 10.75
N VAL A 101 -17.09 6.32 11.69
CA VAL A 101 -16.83 6.05 13.11
C VAL A 101 -17.92 6.68 13.95
N GLU A 102 -18.36 5.96 14.98
CA GLU A 102 -19.18 6.53 16.03
C GLU A 102 -18.29 7.29 17.02
N LYS A 103 -18.67 8.52 17.33
CA LYS A 103 -18.05 9.33 18.38
C LYS A 103 -19.13 9.98 19.22
N MET A 104 -18.84 10.21 20.50
CA MET A 104 -19.69 11.07 21.30
C MET A 104 -19.52 12.51 20.82
N GLY A 105 -20.58 13.06 20.23
CA GLY A 105 -20.66 14.44 19.79
C GLY A 105 -21.36 15.26 20.87
N TYR A 106 -20.80 16.42 21.18
CA TYR A 106 -21.44 17.39 22.05
C TYR A 106 -22.29 18.36 21.22
N ASN A 107 -23.56 18.52 21.57
CA ASN A 107 -24.45 19.51 20.96
C ASN A 107 -24.40 20.81 21.79
N PRO A 108 -23.76 21.88 21.29
CA PRO A 108 -23.64 23.13 22.04
C PRO A 108 -24.98 23.88 22.22
N LYS A 109 -26.04 23.50 21.50
CA LYS A 109 -27.38 24.12 21.63
C LYS A 109 -28.23 23.45 22.71
N THR A 110 -28.06 22.15 22.94
CA THR A 110 -28.84 21.39 23.95
C THR A 110 -28.02 21.04 25.19
N GLY A 111 -26.69 21.13 25.13
CA GLY A 111 -25.79 20.76 26.23
C GLY A 111 -25.58 19.25 26.38
N GLU A 112 -26.12 18.45 25.45
CA GLU A 112 -26.12 16.99 25.56
C GLU A 112 -25.02 16.34 24.72
N SER A 113 -24.49 15.23 25.22
CA SER A 113 -23.60 14.34 24.45
C SER A 113 -24.41 13.20 23.86
N ALA A 114 -24.37 13.04 22.53
CA ALA A 114 -25.05 11.96 21.82
C ALA A 114 -24.06 11.24 20.89
N PRO A 115 -24.25 9.93 20.63
CA PRO A 115 -23.49 9.24 19.61
C PRO A 115 -23.78 9.87 18.24
N VAL A 116 -22.73 10.25 17.53
CA VAL A 116 -22.81 10.78 16.17
C VAL A 116 -21.91 9.97 15.24
N THR A 117 -22.43 9.69 14.05
CA THR A 117 -21.64 9.10 12.97
C THR A 117 -20.82 10.20 12.28
N ARG A 118 -19.54 9.93 12.06
CA ARG A 118 -18.63 10.81 11.33
C ARG A 118 -17.89 10.06 10.24
N ASN A 119 -17.87 10.65 9.04
CA ASN A 119 -17.03 10.18 7.95
C ASN A 119 -15.56 10.51 8.26
N VAL A 120 -14.69 9.52 8.12
CA VAL A 120 -13.25 9.64 8.35
C VAL A 120 -12.46 9.00 7.22
N SER A 121 -11.26 9.49 7.00
CA SER A 121 -10.27 8.79 6.16
C SER A 121 -9.61 7.71 7.00
N VAL A 122 -9.77 6.45 6.59
CA VAL A 122 -9.11 5.30 7.22
C VAL A 122 -7.84 4.98 6.43
N ILE A 123 -6.72 4.78 7.14
CA ILE A 123 -5.45 4.34 6.57
C ILE A 123 -5.19 2.92 7.05
N ASP A 124 -5.34 1.94 6.15
CA ASP A 124 -5.14 0.53 6.45
C ASP A 124 -3.78 0.05 5.95
N ARG A 125 -2.96 -0.44 6.91
CA ARG A 125 -1.58 -0.87 6.70
C ARG A 125 -1.41 -2.39 6.76
N ASP A 126 -2.48 -3.15 7.00
CA ASP A 126 -2.47 -4.61 7.05
C ASP A 126 -3.49 -5.19 6.07
N LEU A 127 -3.26 -4.90 4.79
CA LEU A 127 -4.16 -5.32 3.74
C LEU A 127 -4.16 -6.85 3.56
N PRO A 128 -5.32 -7.46 3.31
CA PRO A 128 -5.36 -8.85 2.85
C PRO A 128 -4.80 -8.97 1.43
N LEU A 129 -4.49 -10.20 1.01
CA LEU A 129 -4.17 -10.46 -0.38
C LEU A 129 -5.43 -10.35 -1.25
N PHE A 130 -5.51 -9.34 -2.10
CA PHE A 130 -6.72 -9.05 -2.89
C PHE A 130 -7.10 -10.18 -3.84
N LYS A 131 -6.14 -11.00 -4.30
CA LYS A 131 -6.45 -12.19 -5.11
C LYS A 131 -7.18 -13.31 -4.36
N THR A 132 -7.22 -13.27 -3.02
CA THR A 132 -7.86 -14.31 -2.19
C THR A 132 -9.32 -13.99 -1.91
N PRO A 133 -10.17 -14.97 -1.57
CA PRO A 133 -11.56 -14.71 -1.21
C PRO A 133 -11.73 -13.67 -0.09
N ALA A 134 -10.88 -13.71 0.93
CA ALA A 134 -10.89 -12.72 2.02
C ALA A 134 -10.54 -11.31 1.51
N GLY A 135 -9.57 -11.20 0.61
CA GLY A 135 -9.22 -9.91 0.00
C GLY A 135 -10.28 -9.38 -0.96
N GLN A 136 -10.92 -10.24 -1.74
CA GLN A 136 -12.04 -9.89 -2.60
C GLN A 136 -13.22 -9.35 -1.77
N LYS A 137 -13.55 -10.03 -0.67
CA LYS A 137 -14.55 -9.57 0.29
C LYS A 137 -14.18 -8.21 0.89
N TRP A 138 -12.93 -8.03 1.31
CA TRP A 138 -12.45 -6.74 1.84
C TRP A 138 -12.59 -5.61 0.82
N VAL A 139 -12.23 -5.83 -0.46
CA VAL A 139 -12.40 -4.81 -1.51
C VAL A 139 -13.88 -4.48 -1.72
N ALA A 140 -14.74 -5.51 -1.73
CA ALA A 140 -16.19 -5.33 -1.84
C ALA A 140 -16.74 -4.46 -0.69
N GLU A 141 -16.33 -4.75 0.55
CA GLU A 141 -16.82 -4.12 1.77
C GLU A 141 -16.18 -2.76 2.11
N LYS A 142 -15.00 -2.44 1.60
CA LYS A 142 -14.28 -1.20 1.98
C LYS A 142 -14.14 -0.21 0.85
N ILE A 143 -14.11 -0.69 -0.40
CA ILE A 143 -13.86 0.13 -1.59
C ILE A 143 -15.09 0.24 -2.48
N LEU A 144 -15.81 -0.87 -2.66
CA LEU A 144 -16.96 -0.94 -3.55
C LEU A 144 -18.30 -0.73 -2.86
N LEU A 145 -18.37 -0.43 -1.56
CA LEU A 145 -19.67 -0.16 -0.91
C LEU A 145 -20.46 0.86 -1.73
N PRO A 146 -21.79 0.72 -1.81
CA PRO A 146 -22.62 1.77 -2.38
C PRO A 146 -22.30 3.04 -1.60
N THR A 147 -21.67 4.02 -2.24
CA THR A 147 -21.90 5.39 -1.82
C THR A 147 -23.40 5.58 -1.96
N ASP A 148 -24.10 5.71 -0.84
CA ASP A 148 -25.47 6.19 -0.82
C ASP A 148 -25.50 7.49 -1.64
N ILE A 149 -26.08 7.41 -2.84
CA ILE A 149 -26.48 8.55 -3.68
C ILE A 149 -28.00 8.43 -3.81
#